data_AF-A0A8J3KQS3-F1
#
_entry.id   AF-A0A8J3KQS3-F1
#
_cell.length_a   1.000
_cell.length_b   1.000
_cell.length_c   1.000
_cell.angle_alpha   90.00
_cell.angle_beta   90.00
_cell.angle_gamma   90.00
#
_symmetry.space_group_name_H-M   'P 1'
#
loop_
_entity.id
_entity.type
_entity.pdbx_description
1 polymer ?
#
loop_
_entity_poly.entity_id
_entity_poly.type
_entity_poly.pdbx_seq_one_letter_code
_entity_poly.pdbx_strand_id
1 'polypeptide(L)'
;MSGTIAVAPDKRWSAAGWLFEWAVEALAEDLDDDAAVATLREIIDDNLGWLGLDDLSPATRAEVLRRIRTELVDRADRELPPALPNRSEAVDLLRDLSRLAETA
;
A
#
# COMPACT_ATOMS: atom_id res chain seq x y z
N MET A 1 10.45 9.36 8.86
CA MET A 1 9.03 9.77 8.77
C MET A 1 8.19 8.50 8.61
N SER A 2 6.93 8.50 9.03
CA SER A 2 6.01 7.36 8.85
C SER A 2 4.95 7.72 7.82
N GLY A 3 4.48 6.72 7.06
CA GLY A 3 3.34 6.88 6.15
C GLY A 3 2.14 6.05 6.61
N THR A 4 0.94 6.45 6.16
CA THR A 4 -0.33 5.84 6.57
C THR A 4 -1.21 5.50 5.37
N ILE A 5 -1.77 4.29 5.36
CA ILE A 5 -2.81 3.86 4.43
C ILE A 5 -4.12 3.68 5.21
N ALA A 6 -5.16 4.42 4.85
CA ALA A 6 -6.50 4.26 5.40
C ALA A 6 -7.35 3.40 4.44
N VAL A 7 -7.57 2.13 4.80
CA VAL A 7 -8.36 1.19 3.99
C VAL A 7 -9.88 1.35 4.20
N ALA A 8 -10.25 1.94 5.34
CA ALA A 8 -11.59 2.42 5.69
C ALA A 8 -11.46 3.58 6.70
N PRO A 9 -12.51 4.35 7.01
CA PRO A 9 -12.42 5.54 7.87
C PRO A 9 -11.79 5.28 9.25
N ASP A 10 -12.06 4.10 9.82
CA ASP A 10 -11.58 3.63 11.13
C ASP A 10 -10.42 2.62 11.05
N LYS A 11 -9.98 2.25 9.84
CA LYS A 11 -8.96 1.21 9.62
C LYS A 11 -7.74 1.80 8.95
N ARG A 12 -6.71 2.02 9.76
CA ARG A 12 -5.47 2.66 9.36
C ARG A 12 -4.30 1.74 9.62
N TRP A 13 -3.47 1.60 8.61
CA TRP A 13 -2.17 0.95 8.70
C TRP A 13 -1.09 2.03 8.64
N SER A 14 -0.04 1.91 9.45
CA SER A 14 1.08 2.85 9.42
C SER A 14 2.40 2.13 9.54
N ALA A 15 3.39 2.62 8.80
CA ALA A 15 4.73 2.03 8.77
C ALA A 15 5.80 3.12 8.57
N ALA A 16 7.07 2.70 8.58
CA ALA A 16 8.16 3.56 8.16
C ALA A 16 7.93 4.06 6.72
N GLY A 17 8.33 5.30 6.43
CA GLY A 17 8.09 5.97 5.14
C GLY A 17 8.50 5.13 3.93
N TRP A 18 9.68 4.50 3.99
CA TRP A 18 10.16 3.63 2.91
C TRP A 18 9.22 2.44 2.62
N LEU A 19 8.59 1.84 3.64
CA LEU A 19 7.68 0.70 3.46
C LEU A 19 6.31 1.17 2.98
N PHE A 20 5.89 2.36 3.41
CA PHE A 20 4.73 3.04 2.87
C PHE A 20 4.93 3.33 1.37
N GLU A 21 6.03 3.98 0.99
CA GLU A 21 6.37 4.28 -0.41
C GLU A 21 6.40 3.01 -1.26
N TRP A 22 7.08 1.96 -0.79
CA TRP A 22 7.11 0.67 -1.48
C TRP A 22 5.70 0.08 -1.67
N ALA A 23 4.86 0.13 -0.64
CA ALA A 23 3.49 -0.38 -0.74
C ALA A 23 2.63 0.43 -1.72
N VAL A 24 2.74 1.75 -1.70
CA VAL A 24 2.00 2.63 -2.62
C VAL A 24 2.47 2.43 -4.07
N GLU A 25 3.77 2.30 -4.30
CA GLU A 25 4.34 2.04 -5.61
C GLU A 25 3.87 0.68 -6.16
N ALA A 26 3.95 -0.37 -5.33
CA ALA A 26 3.48 -1.71 -5.68
C ALA A 26 1.97 -1.75 -6.01
N LEU A 27 1.16 -0.92 -5.34
CA LEU A 27 -0.28 -0.78 -5.60
C LEU A 27 -0.60 0.06 -6.83
N ALA A 28 0.28 1.00 -7.21
CA ALA A 28 0.12 1.81 -8.40
C ALA A 28 0.49 1.05 -9.68
N GLU A 29 1.47 0.15 -9.60
CA GLU A 29 1.93 -0.64 -10.74
C GLU A 29 0.80 -1.54 -11.26
N ASP A 30 0.52 -1.54 -12.56
CA ASP A 30 -0.56 -2.30 -13.20
C ASP A 30 -2.00 -1.88 -12.84
N LEU A 31 -2.22 -0.69 -12.26
CA LEU A 31 -3.56 -0.11 -12.25
C LEU A 31 -3.93 0.41 -13.65
N ASP A 32 -5.12 0.04 -14.13
CA ASP A 32 -5.67 0.53 -15.40
C ASP A 32 -6.15 2.00 -15.34
N ASP A 33 -6.32 2.55 -14.13
CA ASP A 33 -6.77 3.92 -13.91
C ASP A 33 -5.57 4.88 -13.87
N ASP A 34 -5.25 5.48 -15.02
CA ASP A 34 -4.14 6.44 -15.18
C ASP A 34 -4.22 7.62 -14.20
N ALA A 35 -5.43 8.08 -13.85
CA ALA A 35 -5.61 9.20 -12.92
C ALA A 35 -5.28 8.78 -11.49
N ALA A 36 -5.66 7.57 -11.10
CA ALA A 36 -5.26 7.00 -9.82
C ALA A 36 -3.76 6.75 -9.76
N VAL A 37 -3.15 6.22 -10.83
CA VAL A 37 -1.69 6.05 -10.91
C VAL A 37 -0.97 7.37 -10.72
N ALA A 38 -1.41 8.44 -11.40
CA ALA A 38 -0.84 9.77 -11.25
C ALA A 38 -0.95 10.27 -9.79
N THR A 39 -2.09 10.05 -9.14
CA THR A 39 -2.34 10.44 -7.74
C THR A 39 -1.43 9.68 -6.77
N LEU A 40 -1.28 8.35 -6.94
CA LEU A 40 -0.41 7.54 -6.09
C LEU A 40 1.07 7.91 -6.28
N ARG A 41 1.49 8.28 -7.49
CA ARG A 41 2.83 8.80 -7.76
C ARG A 41 3.08 10.14 -7.09
N GLU A 42 2.12 11.07 -7.16
CA GLU A 42 2.22 12.36 -6.47
C GLU A 42 2.39 12.19 -4.95
N ILE A 43 1.69 11.23 -4.34
CA ILE A 43 1.86 10.88 -2.92
C ILE A 43 3.31 10.49 -2.58
N ILE A 44 3.97 9.75 -3.48
CA ILE A 44 5.36 9.32 -3.31
C ILE A 44 6.32 10.49 -3.57
N ASP A 45 6.17 11.16 -4.72
CA ASP A 45 7.07 12.21 -5.20
C ASP A 45 7.08 13.42 -4.25
N ASP A 46 5.91 13.82 -3.74
CA ASP A 46 5.77 14.92 -2.79
C ASP A 46 5.90 14.48 -1.32
N ASN A 47 6.16 13.20 -1.08
CA ASN A 47 6.32 12.60 0.26
C ASN A 47 5.16 12.97 1.20
N LEU A 48 3.93 12.82 0.71
CA LEU A 48 2.72 13.23 1.44
C LEU A 48 2.43 12.33 2.66
N GLY A 49 2.90 11.07 2.62
CA GLY A 49 2.80 10.13 3.75
C GLY A 49 1.38 9.68 4.08
N TRP A 50 0.40 9.91 3.20
CA TRP A 50 -1.00 9.54 3.42
C TRP A 50 -1.65 9.04 2.12
N LEU A 51 -2.33 7.89 2.20
CA LEU A 51 -3.21 7.36 1.15
C LEU A 51 -4.55 6.96 1.76
N GLY A 52 -5.62 7.66 1.38
CA GLY A 52 -6.99 7.30 1.72
C GLY A 52 -7.65 6.52 0.58
N LEU A 53 -8.07 5.28 0.81
CA LEU A 53 -8.75 4.50 -0.24
C LEU A 53 -10.15 5.00 -0.56
N ASP A 54 -10.78 5.77 0.35
CA ASP A 54 -12.08 6.40 0.12
C ASP A 54 -11.98 7.63 -0.81
N ASP A 55 -10.77 8.15 -1.06
CA ASP A 55 -10.53 9.25 -2.00
C ASP A 55 -10.43 8.76 -3.46
N LEU A 56 -10.35 7.44 -3.66
CA LEU A 56 -10.28 6.80 -4.97
C LEU A 56 -11.68 6.58 -5.56
N SER A 57 -11.74 6.41 -6.90
CA SER A 57 -12.98 5.96 -7.54
C SER A 57 -13.43 4.59 -6.97
N PRO A 58 -14.73 4.27 -6.94
CA PRO A 58 -15.19 2.99 -6.41
C PRO A 58 -14.57 1.76 -7.09
N ALA A 59 -14.31 1.83 -8.40
CA ALA A 59 -13.69 0.74 -9.15
C ALA A 59 -12.21 0.58 -8.75
N THR A 60 -11.47 1.68 -8.71
CA THR A 60 -10.05 1.73 -8.32
C THR A 60 -9.87 1.29 -6.87
N ARG A 61 -10.74 1.75 -5.97
CA ARG A 61 -10.77 1.33 -4.56
C ARG A 61 -10.94 -0.17 -4.43
N ALA A 62 -11.90 -0.76 -5.15
CA ALA A 62 -12.15 -2.19 -5.12
C ALA A 62 -10.94 -2.98 -5.61
N GLU A 63 -10.28 -2.50 -6.66
CA GLU A 63 -9.08 -3.14 -7.21
C GLU A 63 -7.88 -3.02 -6.25
N VAL A 64 -7.60 -1.83 -5.71
CA VAL A 64 -6.54 -1.63 -4.71
C VAL A 64 -6.77 -2.53 -3.49
N LEU A 65 -8.00 -2.60 -2.97
CA LEU A 65 -8.34 -3.51 -1.86
C LEU A 65 -8.11 -4.98 -2.22
N ARG A 66 -8.49 -5.41 -3.43
CA ARG A 66 -8.23 -6.77 -3.92
C ARG A 66 -6.73 -7.07 -3.90
N ARG A 67 -5.91 -6.18 -4.44
CA ARG A 67 -4.44 -6.34 -4.52
C ARG A 67 -3.76 -6.35 -3.16
N ILE A 68 -4.20 -5.49 -2.23
CA ILE A 68 -3.74 -5.52 -0.83
C ILE A 68 -4.00 -6.90 -0.21
N ARG A 69 -5.18 -7.48 -0.45
CA ARG A 69 -5.58 -8.77 0.11
C ARG A 69 -4.82 -9.94 -0.51
N THR A 70 -4.60 -9.93 -1.82
CA THR A 70 -4.18 -11.14 -2.57
C THR A 70 -2.75 -11.11 -3.12
N GLU A 71 -2.14 -9.95 -3.32
CA GLU A 71 -0.89 -9.84 -4.10
C GLU A 71 0.25 -9.19 -3.33
N LEU A 72 -0.05 -8.19 -2.49
CA LEU A 72 0.96 -7.30 -1.91
C LEU A 72 2.01 -8.04 -1.06
N VAL A 73 1.59 -9.01 -0.24
CA VAL A 73 2.48 -9.79 0.62
C VAL A 73 3.40 -10.70 -0.21
N ASP A 74 2.83 -11.43 -1.17
CA ASP A 74 3.59 -12.32 -2.06
C ASP A 74 4.58 -11.54 -2.93
N ARG A 75 4.19 -10.35 -3.36
CA ARG A 75 5.07 -9.42 -4.06
C ARG A 75 6.24 -8.98 -3.19
N ALA A 76 5.98 -8.57 -1.95
CA ALA A 76 7.02 -8.18 -1.00
C ALA A 76 7.99 -9.33 -0.73
N ASP A 77 7.47 -10.54 -0.58
CA ASP A 77 8.31 -11.71 -0.35
C ASP A 77 9.25 -12.01 -1.54
N ARG A 78 8.84 -11.68 -2.77
CA ARG A 78 9.69 -11.85 -3.96
C ARG A 78 10.67 -10.70 -4.19
N GLU A 79 10.25 -9.47 -3.94
CA GLU A 79 10.95 -8.26 -4.40
C GLU A 79 11.81 -7.60 -3.32
N LEU A 80 11.45 -7.72 -2.04
CA LEU A 80 12.26 -7.13 -0.98
C LEU A 80 13.63 -7.84 -0.90
N PRO A 81 14.75 -7.09 -0.93
CA PRO A 81 16.08 -7.68 -0.93
C PRO A 81 16.28 -8.65 0.24
N PRO A 82 16.83 -9.86 0.03
CA PRO A 82 17.03 -10.82 1.11
C PRO A 82 17.93 -10.32 2.24
N ALA A 83 18.85 -9.40 1.94
CA ALA A 83 19.75 -8.77 2.89
C ALA A 83 19.18 -7.50 3.55
N LEU A 84 17.93 -7.14 3.27
CA LEU A 84 17.27 -5.99 3.86
C LEU A 84 17.17 -6.18 5.40
N PRO A 85 17.68 -5.25 6.21
CA PRO A 85 17.50 -5.30 7.65
C PRO A 85 16.00 -5.33 8.02
N ASN A 86 15.63 -6.19 8.95
CA ASN A 86 14.24 -6.36 9.42
C ASN A 86 13.24 -6.70 8.30
N ARG A 87 13.67 -7.44 7.26
CA ARG A 87 12.80 -7.87 6.16
C ARG A 87 11.57 -8.63 6.66
N SER A 88 11.73 -9.53 7.63
CA SER A 88 10.63 -10.28 8.24
C SER A 88 9.56 -9.36 8.80
N GLU A 89 9.97 -8.36 9.56
CA GLU A 89 9.10 -7.39 10.20
C GLU A 89 8.39 -6.51 9.17
N ALA A 90 9.07 -6.15 8.09
CA ALA A 90 8.45 -5.42 6.98
C ALA A 90 7.35 -6.25 6.29
N VAL A 91 7.61 -7.54 6.04
CA VAL A 91 6.61 -8.45 5.46
C VAL A 91 5.44 -8.66 6.43
N ASP A 92 5.71 -8.79 7.73
CA ASP A 92 4.66 -8.93 8.74
C ASP A 92 3.78 -7.68 8.83
N LEU A 93 4.35 -6.48 8.72
CA LEU A 93 3.56 -5.24 8.62
C LEU A 93 2.65 -5.25 7.38
N LEU A 94 3.12 -5.73 6.23
CA LEU A 94 2.28 -5.85 5.04
C LEU A 94 1.18 -6.91 5.19
N ARG A 95 1.42 -7.98 5.96
CA ARG A 95 0.37 -8.94 6.35
C ARG A 95 -0.68 -8.29 7.23
N ASP A 96 -0.27 -7.40 8.14
CA ASP A 96 -1.23 -6.65 8.96
C ASP A 96 -2.09 -5.71 8.10
N LEU A 97 -1.51 -5.05 7.09
CA LEU A 97 -2.26 -4.27 6.10
C LEU A 97 -3.28 -5.13 5.34
N SER A 98 -2.87 -6.33 4.90
CA SER A 98 -3.77 -7.28 4.23
C SER A 98 -4.95 -7.68 5.12
N ARG A 99 -4.70 -8.06 6.39
CA ARG A 99 -5.76 -8.39 7.36
C ARG A 99 -6.69 -7.21 7.64
N LEU A 100 -6.17 -5.99 7.72
CA LEU A 100 -7.00 -4.80 7.86
C LEU A 100 -7.96 -4.65 6.66
N ALA A 101 -7.44 -4.85 5.44
CA ALA A 101 -8.23 -4.78 4.23
C ALA A 101 -9.28 -5.90 4.13
N GLU A 102 -9.06 -7.11 4.63
CA GLU A 102 -10.06 -8.20 4.64
C GLU A 102 -11.36 -7.81 5.35
N THR A 103 -11.25 -6.92 6.35
CA THR A 103 -12.40 -6.45 7.11
C THR A 103 -12.99 -5.14 6.59
N ALA A 104 -12.35 -4.50 5.62
CA ALA A 104 -12.73 -3.19 5.06
C ALA A 104 -13.85 -3.28 4.02
#